data_AF-A0A357QX51-F1
#
_entry.id   AF-A0A357QX51-F1
#
_cell.length_a   1.000
_cell.length_b   1.000
_cell.length_c   1.000
_cell.angle_alpha   90.00
_cell.angle_beta   90.00
_cell.angle_gamma   90.00
#
_symmetry.space_group_name_H-M   'P 1'
#
loop_
_entity.id
_entity.type
_entity.pdbx_description
1 polymer ?
#
loop_
_entity_poly.entity_id
_entity_poly.type
_entity_poly.pdbx_seq_one_letter_code
_entity_poly.pdbx_strand_id
1 'polypeptide(L)'
;MKFETRRERELRRKRQKRSAILGMVFAILVVIGLGILLWNGKKNIEAKNVEYEKEISQLQAQVDSEQKRTDELNEYKKYIQTKKFVEEVAKDKFGLVYPDEIIFRGKK
;
A
#
# COMPACT_ATOMS: atom_id res chain seq x y z
N MET A 1 -48.50 25.34 55.10
CA MET A 1 -48.48 24.71 53.75
C MET A 1 -48.76 25.79 52.71
N LYS A 2 -47.82 26.07 51.80
CA LYS A 2 -48.06 27.03 50.70
C LYS A 2 -48.92 26.35 49.63
N PHE A 3 -50.18 26.78 49.50
CA PHE A 3 -51.04 26.33 48.42
C PHE A 3 -50.65 27.11 47.15
N GLU A 4 -49.72 26.55 46.37
CA GLU A 4 -49.42 27.09 45.03
C GLU A 4 -50.72 27.10 44.21
N THR A 5 -51.05 28.26 43.66
CA THR A 5 -52.23 28.43 42.82
C THR A 5 -52.11 27.57 41.56
N ARG A 6 -53.23 27.08 41.01
CA ARG A 6 -53.21 26.22 39.80
C ARG A 6 -52.42 26.85 38.63
N ARG A 7 -52.44 28.19 38.51
CA ARG A 7 -51.69 28.97 37.53
C ARG A 7 -50.16 28.90 37.71
N GLU A 8 -49.65 28.93 38.94
CA GLU A 8 -48.20 28.84 39.19
C GLU A 8 -47.65 27.45 38.85
N ARG A 9 -48.42 26.39 39.11
CA ARG A 9 -48.06 25.01 38.72
C ARG A 9 -48.02 24.84 37.20
N GLU A 10 -48.94 25.44 36.47
CA GLU A 10 -48.95 25.42 35.00
C GLU A 10 -47.76 26.18 34.40
N LEU A 11 -47.40 27.33 34.96
CA LEU A 11 -46.24 28.10 34.51
C LEU A 11 -44.92 27.35 34.77
N ARG A 12 -44.76 26.69 35.93
CA ARG A 12 -43.60 25.83 36.22
C ARG A 12 -43.52 24.65 35.24
N ARG A 13 -44.65 23.98 34.96
CA ARG A 13 -44.70 22.90 33.95
C ARG A 13 -44.36 23.39 32.54
N LYS A 14 -44.83 24.57 32.12
CA LYS A 14 -44.48 25.16 30.81
C LYS A 14 -42.99 25.48 30.71
N ARG A 15 -42.38 26.03 31.78
CA ARG A 15 -40.92 26.28 31.82
C ARG A 15 -40.12 24.98 31.81
N GLN A 16 -40.52 23.96 32.57
CA GLN A 16 -39.90 22.64 32.57
C GLN A 16 -40.01 21.93 31.20
N LYS A 17 -41.16 22.03 30.54
CA LYS A 17 -41.32 21.50 29.17
C LYS A 17 -40.41 22.23 28.18
N ARG A 18 -40.29 23.56 28.27
CA ARG A 18 -39.36 24.34 27.43
C ARG A 18 -37.90 23.99 27.68
N SER A 19 -37.48 23.81 28.93
CA SER A 19 -36.10 23.39 29.24
C SER A 19 -35.82 21.95 28.82
N ALA A 20 -36.81 21.05 28.93
CA ALA A 20 -36.68 19.67 28.44
C ALA A 20 -36.58 19.60 26.91
N ILE A 21 -37.37 20.40 26.19
CA ILE A 21 -37.29 20.52 24.72
C ILE A 21 -35.91 21.08 24.32
N LEU A 22 -35.41 22.10 25.02
CA LEU A 22 -34.11 22.68 24.72
C LEU A 22 -32.96 21.67 24.92
N GLY A 23 -33.01 20.88 26.00
CA GLY A 23 -32.05 19.80 26.25
C GLY A 23 -32.12 18.70 25.18
N MET A 24 -33.32 18.36 24.70
CA MET A 24 -33.50 17.38 23.63
C MET A 24 -32.95 17.87 22.28
N VAL A 25 -33.18 19.15 21.93
CA VAL A 25 -32.60 19.76 20.72
C VAL A 25 -31.08 19.77 20.81
N PHE A 26 -30.52 20.10 21.97
CA PHE A 26 -29.07 20.07 22.17
C PHE A 26 -28.50 18.65 22.02
N ALA A 27 -29.17 17.63 22.60
CA ALA A 27 -28.77 16.24 22.44
C ALA A 27 -28.79 15.78 20.97
N ILE A 28 -29.81 16.17 20.21
CA ILE A 28 -29.91 15.86 18.77
C ILE A 28 -28.76 16.52 17.99
N LEU A 29 -28.43 17.78 18.28
CA LEU A 29 -27.31 18.48 17.64
C LEU A 29 -25.97 17.80 17.93
N VAL A 30 -25.75 17.32 19.15
CA VAL A 30 -24.55 16.56 19.52
C VAL A 30 -24.46 15.26 18.74
N VAL A 31 -25.56 14.51 18.62
CA VAL A 31 -25.60 13.26 17.84
C VAL A 31 -25.31 13.50 16.35
N ILE A 32 -25.87 14.57 15.77
CA ILE A 32 -25.59 14.95 14.37
C ILE A 32 -24.12 15.34 14.21
N GLY A 33 -23.56 16.12 15.14
CA GLY A 33 -22.14 16.50 15.14
C GLY A 33 -21.21 15.28 15.20
N LEU A 34 -21.50 14.31 16.07
CA LEU A 34 -20.77 13.04 16.15
C LEU A 34 -20.90 12.23 14.84
N GLY A 35 -22.08 12.20 14.23
CA GLY A 35 -22.30 11.55 12.94
C GLY A 35 -21.42 12.13 11.82
N ILE A 36 -21.30 13.46 11.75
CA ILE A 36 -20.46 14.15 10.77
C ILE A 36 -18.97 13.85 11.02
N LEU A 37 -18.52 13.86 12.28
CA LEU A 37 -17.14 13.54 12.64
C LEU A 37 -16.75 12.11 12.23
N LEU A 38 -17.62 11.12 12.52
CA LEU A 38 -17.39 9.73 12.15
C LEU A 38 -17.39 9.53 10.62
N TRP A 39 -18.26 10.25 9.89
CA TRP A 39 -18.31 10.20 8.44
C TRP A 39 -17.03 10.74 7.78
N ASN A 40 -16.51 11.87 8.29
CA ASN A 40 -15.26 12.45 7.80
C ASN A 40 -14.05 11.55 8.10
N GLY A 41 -14.05 10.84 9.23
CA GLY A 41 -13.00 9.87 9.56
C GLY A 41 -12.92 8.71 8.55
N LYS A 42 -14.05 8.21 8.06
CA LYS A 42 -14.10 7.05 7.15
C LYS A 42 -13.51 7.36 5.77
N LYS A 43 -13.76 8.57 5.23
CA LYS A 43 -13.27 8.97 3.90
C LYS A 43 -11.74 9.04 3.79
N ASN A 44 -11.05 9.40 4.87
CA ASN A 44 -9.59 9.45 4.90
C ASN A 44 -8.92 8.07 4.96
N ILE A 45 -9.65 7.03 5.39
CA ILE A 45 -9.09 5.68 5.51
C ILE A 45 -9.13 4.97 4.16
N GLU A 46 -10.24 5.10 3.42
CA GLU A 46 -10.43 4.44 2.13
C GLU A 46 -9.46 4.98 1.06
N ALA A 47 -9.21 6.29 1.04
CA ALA A 47 -8.23 6.89 0.13
C ALA A 47 -6.80 6.39 0.39
N LYS A 48 -6.42 6.23 1.67
CA LYS A 48 -5.10 5.71 2.05
C LYS A 48 -4.95 4.23 1.68
N ASN A 49 -6.01 3.44 1.84
CA ASN A 49 -5.96 2.02 1.47
C ASN A 49 -5.68 1.81 -0.02
N VAL A 50 -6.29 2.61 -0.89
CA VAL A 50 -6.04 2.52 -2.35
C VAL A 50 -4.60 2.89 -2.69
N GLU A 51 -4.03 3.89 -2.01
CA GLU A 51 -2.63 4.28 -2.18
C GLU A 51 -1.67 3.17 -1.71
N TYR A 52 -1.92 2.58 -0.55
CA TYR A 52 -1.14 1.45 -0.04
C TYR A 52 -1.23 0.21 -0.92
N GLU A 53 -2.40 -0.13 -1.46
CA GLU A 53 -2.53 -1.25 -2.40
C GLU A 53 -1.73 -1.01 -3.68
N LYS A 54 -1.72 0.24 -4.18
CA LYS A 54 -0.90 0.60 -5.33
C LYS A 54 0.59 0.49 -5.03
N GLU A 55 1.04 0.97 -3.87
CA GLU A 55 2.43 0.86 -3.45
C GLU A 55 2.87 -0.61 -3.29
N ILE A 56 2.03 -1.44 -2.64
CA ILE A 56 2.28 -2.88 -2.49
C ILE A 56 2.42 -3.56 -3.85
N SER A 57 1.48 -3.30 -4.79
CA SER A 57 1.54 -3.93 -6.11
C SER A 57 2.77 -3.49 -6.92
N GLN A 58 3.18 -2.22 -6.80
CA GLN A 58 4.40 -1.71 -7.42
C GLN A 58 5.66 -2.33 -6.82
N LEU A 59 5.74 -2.43 -5.49
CA LEU A 59 6.86 -3.06 -4.80
C LEU A 59 6.95 -4.55 -5.13
N GLN A 60 5.81 -5.25 -5.17
CA GLN A 60 5.78 -6.67 -5.54
C GLN A 60 6.29 -6.88 -6.98
N ALA A 61 5.88 -6.02 -7.93
CA ALA A 61 6.39 -6.10 -9.29
C ALA A 61 7.91 -5.87 -9.39
N GLN A 62 8.48 -5.02 -8.53
CA GLN A 62 9.94 -4.82 -8.45
C GLN A 62 10.64 -6.04 -7.84
N VAL A 63 10.08 -6.63 -6.79
CA VAL A 63 10.63 -7.85 -6.20
C VAL A 63 10.62 -8.99 -7.20
N ASP A 64 9.52 -9.19 -7.93
CA ASP A 64 9.39 -10.25 -8.92
C ASP A 64 10.35 -10.05 -10.10
N SER A 65 10.59 -8.81 -10.53
CA SER A 65 11.54 -8.52 -11.60
C SER A 65 12.99 -8.74 -11.16
N GLU A 66 13.36 -8.31 -9.96
CA GLU A 66 14.70 -8.54 -9.41
C GLU A 66 14.96 -10.02 -9.12
N GLN A 67 13.94 -10.78 -8.70
CA GLN A 67 14.05 -12.22 -8.52
C GLN A 67 14.33 -12.93 -9.85
N LYS A 68 13.60 -12.57 -10.91
CA LYS A 68 13.87 -13.10 -12.27
C LYS A 68 15.27 -12.77 -12.75
N ARG A 69 15.71 -11.52 -12.58
CA ARG A 69 17.09 -11.11 -12.92
C ARG A 69 18.13 -11.92 -12.15
N THR A 70 17.87 -12.22 -10.89
CA THR A 70 18.75 -13.04 -10.06
C THR A 70 18.83 -14.48 -10.58
N ASP A 71 17.70 -15.06 -10.98
CA ASP A 71 17.65 -16.42 -11.53
C ASP A 71 18.37 -16.50 -12.89
N GLU A 72 18.16 -15.53 -13.77
CA GLU A 72 18.89 -15.39 -15.05
C GLU A 72 20.40 -15.26 -14.82
N LEU A 73 20.82 -14.44 -13.85
CA LEU A 73 22.23 -14.27 -13.52
C LEU A 73 22.85 -15.55 -12.96
N ASN A 74 22.10 -16.32 -12.17
CA ASN A 74 22.53 -17.62 -11.66
C ASN A 74 22.68 -18.65 -12.79
N GLU A 75 21.78 -18.66 -13.77
CA GLU A 75 21.90 -19.53 -14.94
C GLU A 75 23.09 -19.14 -15.81
N TYR A 76 23.26 -17.84 -16.10
CA TYR A 76 24.42 -17.32 -16.81
C TYR A 76 25.73 -17.68 -16.10
N LYS A 77 25.77 -17.56 -14.76
CA LYS A 77 26.92 -17.96 -13.94
C LYS A 77 27.28 -19.43 -14.13
N LYS A 78 26.29 -20.33 -14.25
CA LYS A 78 26.55 -21.75 -14.53
C LYS A 78 27.16 -21.94 -15.92
N TYR A 79 26.66 -21.23 -16.93
CA TYR A 79 27.18 -21.31 -18.30
C TYR A 79 28.64 -20.86 -18.39
N ILE A 80 29.00 -19.71 -17.82
CA ILE A 80 30.38 -19.20 -17.87
C ILE A 80 31.38 -20.08 -17.10
N GLN A 81 30.91 -20.83 -16.10
CA GLN A 81 31.74 -21.79 -15.36
C GLN A 81 31.98 -23.08 -16.14
N THR A 82 31.31 -23.29 -17.27
CA THR A 82 31.53 -24.49 -18.08
C THR A 82 32.89 -24.48 -18.77
N LYS A 83 33.49 -25.66 -18.91
CA LYS A 83 34.77 -25.84 -19.62
C LYS A 83 34.70 -25.37 -21.08
N LYS A 84 33.53 -25.50 -21.73
CA LYS A 84 33.30 -25.02 -23.10
C LYS A 84 33.46 -23.50 -23.22
N PHE A 85 32.90 -22.73 -22.28
CA PHE A 85 33.07 -21.28 -22.28
C PHE A 85 34.54 -20.88 -22.08
N VAL A 86 35.25 -21.56 -21.17
CA VAL A 86 36.69 -21.34 -20.97
C VAL A 86 37.49 -21.66 -22.23
N GLU A 87 37.16 -22.75 -22.92
CA GLU A 87 37.81 -23.15 -24.17
C GLU A 87 37.52 -22.17 -25.32
N GLU A 88 36.26 -21.73 -25.49
CA GLU A 88 35.87 -20.72 -26.47
C GLU A 88 36.59 -19.39 -26.21
N VAL A 89 36.62 -18.93 -24.95
CA VAL A 89 37.35 -17.69 -24.59
C VAL A 89 38.85 -17.85 -24.78
N ALA A 90 39.42 -19.02 -24.50
CA ALA A 90 40.83 -19.34 -24.73
C ALA A 90 41.19 -19.32 -26.24
N LYS A 91 40.35 -19.93 -27.07
CA LYS A 91 40.49 -19.95 -28.52
C LYS A 91 40.31 -18.57 -29.14
N ASP A 92 39.28 -17.83 -28.74
CA ASP A 92 38.92 -16.51 -29.31
C ASP A 92 39.85 -15.38 -28.83
N LYS A 93 40.06 -15.25 -27.52
CA LYS A 93 40.85 -14.13 -26.96
C LYS A 93 42.36 -14.38 -26.96
N PHE A 94 42.78 -15.62 -26.75
CA PHE A 94 44.19 -15.95 -26.60
C PHE A 94 44.76 -16.74 -27.79
N GLY A 95 43.91 -17.11 -28.77
CA GLY A 95 44.34 -17.86 -29.96
C GLY A 95 44.87 -19.25 -29.63
N LEU A 96 44.54 -19.79 -28.45
CA LEU A 96 45.00 -21.09 -27.99
C LEU A 96 44.24 -22.17 -28.77
N VAL A 97 44.96 -23.15 -29.29
CA VAL A 97 44.38 -24.30 -30.00
C VAL A 97 44.98 -25.59 -29.46
N TYR A 98 44.24 -26.68 -29.56
CA TYR A 98 44.79 -27.97 -29.16
C TYR A 98 45.93 -28.39 -30.11
N PRO A 99 46.90 -29.20 -29.64
CA PRO A 99 48.07 -29.59 -30.44
C PRO A 99 47.75 -30.27 -31.78
N ASP A 100 46.56 -30.85 -31.90
CA ASP A 100 46.02 -31.54 -33.06
C ASP A 100 45.11 -30.66 -33.95
N GLU A 101 44.84 -29.41 -33.57
CA GLU A 101 44.00 -28.45 -34.32
C GLU A 101 44.87 -27.52 -35.22
N ILE A 102 44.46 -27.31 -36.48
CA ILE A 102 45.16 -26.43 -37.44
C ILE A 102 44.31 -25.18 -37.72
N ILE A 103 44.86 -23.98 -37.47
CA ILE A 103 44.19 -22.70 -37.74
C ILE A 103 44.40 -22.29 -39.20
N PHE A 104 43.31 -22.18 -39.98
CA PHE A 104 43.32 -21.56 -41.30
C PHE A 104 43.00 -20.07 -41.21
N ARG A 105 44.02 -19.20 -41.31
CA ARG A 105 43.79 -17.76 -41.50
C ARG A 105 43.70 -17.48 -43.00
N GLY A 106 42.51 -17.11 -43.48
CA GLY A 106 42.32 -16.68 -44.86
C GLY A 106 43.16 -15.45 -45.16
N LYS A 107 44.01 -15.51 -46.18
CA LYS A 107 44.68 -14.33 -46.74
C LYS A 107 43.60 -13.41 -47.33
N LYS A 108 43.47 -12.20 -46.79
CA LYS A 108 42.99 -11.06 -47.57
C LYS A 108 44.13 -10.56 -48.46
#